data_AF-A0A127MZ44-F1
#
_entry.id   AF-A0A127MZ44-F1
#
_cell.length_a   1.000
_cell.length_b   1.000
_cell.length_c   1.000
_cell.angle_alpha   90.00
_cell.angle_beta   90.00
_cell.angle_gamma   90.00
#
_symmetry.space_group_name_H-M   'P 1'
#
loop_
_entity.id
_entity.type
_entity.pdbx_description
1 polymer ?
#
loop_
_entity_poly.entity_id
_entity_poly.type
_entity_poly.pdbx_seq_one_letter_code
_entity_poly.pdbx_strand_id
1 'polypeptide(L)'
;MPTLTRRLLWPLAILLLVVCRPAAAAGNELFYLGQRIPDIQRTWTSEDYQQLIDALKKIEETQANSLPRRSGEFTGPIYQRMVSEENFRPQMNIYAPLELRQNEAREVLFKLKELMRLYFDFRAAKQPYGAEALGLMSYSLREQAILFNLTVEFWMTLAQSEQRNPVRLKGMQEAKAAAAMLTSSALDYLDLTAQFERQDLVLYSAELAKQLPELFIHLPGETRGQLLARVQAFADKHPYPEVRENMRELLPVLQGIQADVQRQLAKPAKGAPAPKALDLSPPKE
;
A
#
# COMPACT_ATOMS: atom_id res chain seq x y z
N MET A 1 -15.99 60.17 -26.60
CA MET A 1 -15.72 58.78 -26.16
C MET A 1 -15.34 57.97 -27.39
N PRO A 2 -14.09 57.48 -27.53
CA PRO A 2 -13.68 56.76 -28.72
C PRO A 2 -14.12 55.31 -28.64
N THR A 3 -14.96 54.89 -29.59
CA THR A 3 -15.38 53.49 -29.78
C THR A 3 -14.25 52.71 -30.45
N LEU A 4 -13.58 51.86 -29.68
CA LEU A 4 -12.62 50.88 -30.21
C LEU A 4 -13.34 49.95 -31.18
N THR A 5 -12.86 49.94 -32.43
CA THR A 5 -13.42 49.15 -33.53
C THR A 5 -13.17 47.66 -33.29
N ARG A 6 -14.25 46.87 -33.47
CA ARG A 6 -14.38 45.43 -33.19
C ARG A 6 -13.29 44.52 -33.79
N ARG A 7 -12.49 45.01 -34.74
CA ARG A 7 -11.42 44.27 -35.44
C ARG A 7 -10.09 44.24 -34.67
N LEU A 8 -9.86 45.15 -33.72
CA LEU A 8 -8.65 45.15 -32.87
C LEU A 8 -8.77 44.27 -31.61
N LEU A 9 -9.96 43.80 -31.28
CA LEU A 9 -10.21 42.99 -30.09
C LEU A 9 -9.73 41.54 -30.23
N TRP A 10 -9.69 41.01 -31.45
CA TRP A 10 -9.28 39.63 -31.72
C TRP A 10 -7.78 39.37 -31.50
N PRO A 11 -6.85 40.17 -32.06
CA PRO A 11 -5.43 39.97 -31.77
C PRO A 11 -5.10 40.26 -30.30
N LEU A 12 -5.80 41.20 -29.66
CA LEU A 12 -5.61 41.49 -28.23
C LEU A 12 -6.12 40.34 -27.34
N ALA A 13 -7.25 39.71 -27.69
CA ALA A 13 -7.78 38.54 -26.98
C ALA A 13 -6.88 37.31 -27.16
N ILE A 14 -6.26 37.12 -28.33
CA ILE A 14 -5.28 36.06 -28.56
C ILE A 14 -3.99 36.35 -27.79
N LEU A 15 -3.51 37.60 -27.77
CA LEU A 15 -2.35 38.00 -26.97
C LEU A 15 -2.61 37.81 -25.46
N LEU A 16 -3.82 38.14 -24.99
CA LEU A 16 -4.27 37.89 -23.62
C LEU A 16 -4.41 36.39 -23.32
N LEU A 17 -4.83 35.55 -24.26
CA LEU A 17 -4.88 34.09 -24.08
C LEU A 17 -3.49 33.44 -24.06
N VAL A 18 -2.49 34.05 -24.72
CA VAL A 18 -1.10 33.57 -24.71
C VAL A 18 -0.35 34.05 -23.46
N VAL A 19 -0.66 35.25 -22.95
CA VAL A 19 -0.07 35.80 -21.71
C VAL A 19 -0.79 35.30 -20.46
N CYS A 20 -2.10 35.02 -20.53
CA CYS A 20 -2.87 34.32 -19.51
C CYS A 20 -2.95 32.81 -19.79
N ARG A 21 -1.87 32.21 -20.30
CA ARG A 21 -1.64 30.80 -19.99
C ARG A 21 -1.63 30.70 -18.46
N PRO A 22 -2.42 29.82 -17.84
CA PRO A 22 -2.36 29.70 -16.41
C PRO A 22 -0.94 29.26 -16.11
N ALA A 23 -0.27 29.96 -15.21
CA ALA A 23 0.91 29.49 -14.51
C ALA A 23 0.58 28.26 -13.62
N ALA A 24 -0.31 27.37 -14.08
CA ALA A 24 -0.71 26.14 -13.41
C ALA A 24 0.27 24.98 -13.66
N ALA A 25 1.44 25.26 -14.24
CA ALA A 25 2.50 24.28 -14.48
C ALA A 25 3.86 24.71 -13.89
N ALA A 26 3.93 25.86 -13.22
CA ALA A 26 5.05 26.19 -12.35
C ALA A 26 4.66 25.71 -10.95
N GLY A 27 5.20 24.57 -10.50
CA GLY A 27 4.89 24.01 -9.19
C GLY A 27 5.08 25.06 -8.11
N ASN A 28 4.00 25.47 -7.44
CA ASN A 28 4.08 26.35 -6.30
C ASN A 28 4.95 25.65 -5.26
N GLU A 29 6.10 26.24 -4.95
CA GLU A 29 6.97 25.72 -3.88
C GLU A 29 6.18 25.80 -2.57
N LEU A 30 5.74 24.66 -2.08
CA LEU A 30 5.02 24.55 -0.83
C LEU A 30 6.04 24.40 0.30
N PHE A 31 5.85 25.16 1.38
CA PHE A 31 6.70 25.10 2.55
C PHE A 31 5.90 24.70 3.78
N TYR A 32 6.49 23.84 4.60
CA TYR A 32 5.99 23.48 5.92
C TYR A 32 7.09 23.74 6.94
N LEU A 33 6.82 24.63 7.90
CA LEU A 33 7.76 25.04 8.95
C LEU A 33 9.15 25.41 8.40
N GLY A 34 9.17 26.14 7.28
CA GLY A 34 10.40 26.60 6.62
C GLY A 34 11.12 25.55 5.77
N GLN A 35 10.64 24.30 5.72
CA GLN A 35 11.15 23.27 4.83
C GLN A 35 10.28 23.13 3.59
N ARG A 36 10.91 22.99 2.42
CA ARG A 36 10.22 22.76 1.15
C ARG A 36 9.64 21.36 1.14
N ILE A 37 8.33 21.24 0.92
CA ILE A 37 7.61 19.97 0.79
C ILE A 37 7.04 19.81 -0.63
N PRO A 38 6.67 18.58 -1.03
CA PRO A 38 5.99 18.37 -2.31
C PRO A 38 4.64 19.09 -2.37
N ASP A 39 4.22 19.44 -3.58
CA ASP A 39 2.90 20.03 -3.82
C ASP A 39 1.80 19.00 -3.49
N ILE A 40 0.90 19.37 -2.58
CA ILE A 40 -0.20 18.52 -2.11
C ILE A 40 -1.37 18.43 -3.10
N GLN A 41 -1.35 19.19 -4.20
CA GLN A 41 -2.40 19.19 -5.22
C GLN A 41 -2.15 18.19 -6.34
N ARG A 42 -0.93 17.63 -6.45
CA ARG A 42 -0.59 16.63 -7.46
C ARG A 42 -0.42 15.23 -6.87
N THR A 43 -0.49 14.23 -7.74
CA THR A 43 -0.08 12.85 -7.44
C THR A 43 1.40 12.83 -7.03
N TRP A 44 1.69 12.10 -5.96
CA TRP A 44 3.06 11.91 -5.47
C TRP A 44 3.72 10.67 -6.04
N THR A 45 5.02 10.77 -6.31
CA THR A 45 5.93 9.66 -6.63
C THR A 45 6.85 9.34 -5.46
N SER A 46 7.67 8.30 -5.60
CA SER A 46 8.74 7.95 -4.67
C SER A 46 9.69 9.12 -4.38
N GLU A 47 9.97 9.98 -5.37
CA GLU A 47 10.79 11.19 -5.21
C GLU A 47 10.12 12.23 -4.30
N ASP A 48 8.80 12.39 -4.42
CA ASP A 48 8.03 13.30 -3.57
C ASP A 48 8.03 12.83 -2.11
N TYR A 49 7.83 11.53 -1.88
CA TYR A 49 7.95 10.97 -0.54
C TYR A 49 9.36 11.19 0.03
N GLN A 50 10.41 11.02 -0.78
CA GLN A 50 11.78 11.30 -0.33
C GLN A 50 11.95 12.77 0.08
N GLN A 51 11.48 13.71 -0.76
CA GLN A 51 11.56 15.13 -0.45
C GLN A 51 10.80 15.46 0.85
N LEU A 52 9.62 14.88 1.06
CA LEU A 52 8.87 15.05 2.31
C LEU A 52 9.65 14.48 3.50
N ILE A 53 10.18 13.27 3.40
CA ILE A 53 10.93 12.62 4.48
C ILE A 53 12.12 13.49 4.90
N ASP A 54 12.86 14.03 3.94
CA ASP A 54 14.02 14.89 4.22
C ASP A 54 13.60 16.21 4.89
N ALA A 55 12.47 16.78 4.49
CA ALA A 55 11.89 17.95 5.15
C ALA A 55 11.47 17.64 6.60
N LEU A 56 10.74 16.53 6.81
CA LEU A 56 10.24 16.15 8.14
C LEU A 56 11.37 15.77 9.11
N LYS A 57 12.44 15.10 8.63
CA LYS A 57 13.63 14.81 9.44
C LYS A 57 14.26 16.11 9.98
N LYS A 58 14.43 17.13 9.13
CA LYS A 58 14.95 18.45 9.55
C LYS A 58 14.02 19.19 10.51
N ILE A 59 12.70 19.05 10.32
CA ILE A 59 11.73 19.67 11.23
C ILE A 59 11.84 19.05 12.61
N GLU A 60 11.87 17.71 12.72
CA GLU A 60 11.98 17.03 14.02
C GLU A 60 13.28 17.36 14.77
N GLU A 61 14.39 17.63 14.05
CA GLU A 61 15.64 18.10 14.67
C GLU A 61 15.49 19.48 15.34
N THR A 62 14.59 20.33 14.85
CA THR A 62 14.46 21.74 15.27
C THR A 62 13.21 22.00 16.11
N GLN A 63 12.17 21.21 15.92
CA GLN A 63 10.87 21.35 16.56
C GLN A 63 10.28 19.98 16.86
N ALA A 64 10.29 19.59 18.13
CA ALA A 64 9.70 18.34 18.57
C ALA A 64 8.17 18.37 18.42
N ASN A 65 7.60 17.23 18.03
CA ASN A 65 6.16 17.01 17.89
C ASN A 65 5.49 17.85 16.77
N SER A 66 6.24 18.13 15.70
CA SER A 66 5.82 18.98 14.59
C SER A 66 5.55 18.21 13.30
N LEU A 67 5.27 16.90 13.37
CA LEU A 67 4.87 16.14 12.20
C LEU A 67 3.42 16.45 11.81
N PRO A 68 3.09 16.37 10.50
CA PRO A 68 1.74 16.58 10.03
C PRO A 68 0.69 15.67 10.71
N ARG A 69 -0.30 16.29 11.34
CA ARG A 69 -1.43 15.57 11.96
C ARG A 69 -2.64 15.53 11.04
N ARG A 70 -3.35 14.40 11.06
CA ARG A 70 -4.58 14.14 10.29
C ARG A 70 -5.69 15.11 10.62
N SER A 71 -5.85 15.48 11.89
CA SER A 71 -6.90 16.38 12.37
C SER A 71 -6.48 17.85 12.43
N GLY A 72 -5.25 18.19 12.05
CA GLY A 72 -4.78 19.57 12.08
C GLY A 72 -5.36 20.39 10.93
N GLU A 73 -5.75 21.63 11.20
CA GLU A 73 -6.31 22.53 10.18
C GLU A 73 -5.36 22.74 8.99
N PHE A 74 -4.07 22.96 9.29
CA PHE A 74 -3.05 23.21 8.27
C PHE A 74 -2.24 21.98 7.88
N THR A 75 -2.14 20.98 8.77
CA THR A 75 -1.38 19.75 8.52
C THR A 75 -2.22 18.62 7.95
N GLY A 76 -3.54 18.66 8.16
CA GLY A 76 -4.48 17.65 7.68
C GLY A 76 -4.39 17.44 6.17
N PRO A 77 -4.37 18.50 5.33
CA PRO A 77 -4.20 18.36 3.89
C PRO A 77 -2.87 17.69 3.48
N ILE A 78 -1.78 17.97 4.21
CA ILE A 78 -0.48 17.33 3.97
C ILE A 78 -0.57 15.83 4.26
N TYR A 79 -1.11 15.48 5.43
CA TYR A 79 -1.29 14.08 5.82
C TYR A 79 -2.25 13.35 4.87
N GLN A 80 -3.36 13.97 4.49
CA GLN A 80 -4.33 13.40 3.54
C GLN A 80 -3.67 13.11 2.20
N ARG A 81 -2.79 14.00 1.70
CA ARG A 81 -2.02 13.70 0.49
C ARG A 81 -1.04 12.56 0.72
N MET A 82 -0.35 12.47 1.86
CA MET A 82 0.59 11.38 2.14
C MET A 82 -0.05 9.98 2.03
N VAL A 83 -1.34 9.85 2.36
CA VAL A 83 -2.08 8.57 2.32
C VAL A 83 -3.17 8.54 1.24
N SER A 84 -3.06 9.40 0.22
CA SER A 84 -4.05 9.48 -0.85
C SER A 84 -3.93 8.31 -1.82
N GLU A 85 -5.05 7.63 -2.10
CA GLU A 85 -5.09 6.58 -3.13
C GLU A 85 -4.71 7.10 -4.53
N GLU A 86 -4.82 8.41 -4.77
CA GLU A 86 -4.38 8.99 -6.04
C GLU A 86 -2.88 8.82 -6.28
N ASN A 87 -2.08 8.64 -5.23
CA ASN A 87 -0.63 8.41 -5.32
C ASN A 87 -0.30 7.04 -5.92
N PHE A 88 -1.25 6.11 -5.95
CA PHE A 88 -1.08 4.80 -6.61
C PHE A 88 -1.19 4.89 -8.14
N ARG A 89 -1.70 6.00 -8.70
CA ARG A 89 -1.95 6.15 -10.15
C ARG A 89 -0.76 5.78 -11.04
N PRO A 90 0.50 6.18 -10.75
CA PRO A 90 1.65 5.83 -11.58
C PRO A 90 1.84 4.30 -11.70
N GLN A 91 1.58 3.57 -10.62
CA GLN A 91 1.76 2.12 -10.53
C GLN A 91 0.58 1.34 -11.09
N MET A 92 -0.61 1.95 -11.14
CA MET A 92 -1.81 1.35 -11.73
C MET A 92 -1.99 1.69 -13.22
N ASN A 93 -1.11 2.52 -13.79
CA ASN A 93 -1.20 2.92 -15.19
C ASN A 93 -0.81 1.77 -16.13
N ILE A 94 -1.79 1.01 -16.61
CA ILE A 94 -1.58 -0.13 -17.52
C ILE A 94 -0.89 0.22 -18.84
N TYR A 95 -0.84 1.51 -19.22
CA TYR A 95 -0.12 1.98 -20.41
C TYR A 95 1.37 2.21 -20.17
N ALA A 96 1.82 2.20 -18.90
CA ALA A 96 3.23 2.29 -18.55
C ALA A 96 3.90 0.89 -18.52
N PRO A 97 5.18 0.80 -18.90
CA PRO A 97 5.97 -0.42 -18.77
C PRO A 97 5.87 -1.02 -17.36
N LEU A 98 5.72 -2.34 -17.29
CA LEU A 98 5.53 -3.07 -16.04
C LEU A 98 6.73 -2.91 -15.10
N GLU A 99 7.94 -2.90 -15.65
CA GLU A 99 9.18 -2.71 -14.88
C GLU A 99 9.20 -1.34 -14.20
N LEU A 100 8.72 -0.29 -14.87
CA LEU A 100 8.63 1.05 -14.29
C LEU A 100 7.60 1.09 -13.15
N ARG A 101 6.43 0.47 -13.36
CA ARG A 101 5.39 0.38 -12.32
C ARG A 101 5.86 -0.38 -11.10
N GLN A 102 6.52 -1.52 -11.29
CA GLN A 102 7.04 -2.36 -10.21
C GLN A 102 8.16 -1.66 -9.43
N ASN A 103 9.09 -1.00 -10.14
CA ASN A 103 10.15 -0.23 -9.50
C ASN A 103 9.58 0.90 -8.65
N GLU A 104 8.62 1.66 -9.18
CA GLU A 104 7.97 2.75 -8.45
C GLU A 104 7.24 2.23 -7.19
N ALA A 105 6.48 1.14 -7.31
CA ALA A 105 5.79 0.54 -6.16
C ALA A 105 6.78 0.09 -5.05
N ARG A 106 7.90 -0.50 -5.46
CA ARG A 106 8.96 -0.91 -4.53
C ARG A 106 9.62 0.29 -3.86
N GLU A 107 9.93 1.35 -4.61
CA GLU A 107 10.54 2.56 -4.06
C GLU A 107 9.57 3.27 -3.10
N VAL A 108 8.29 3.44 -3.47
CA VAL A 108 7.27 4.02 -2.58
C VAL A 108 7.15 3.21 -1.30
N LEU A 109 7.08 1.88 -1.36
CA LEU A 109 7.03 1.03 -0.16
C LEU A 109 8.27 1.24 0.74
N PHE A 110 9.45 1.42 0.15
CA PHE A 110 10.66 1.74 0.91
C PHE A 110 10.56 3.13 1.58
N LYS A 111 10.05 4.15 0.87
CA LYS A 111 9.84 5.49 1.45
C LYS A 111 8.79 5.47 2.56
N LEU A 112 7.70 4.73 2.41
CA LEU A 112 6.69 4.56 3.45
C LEU A 112 7.28 3.95 4.72
N LYS A 113 8.18 2.98 4.61
CA LYS A 113 8.91 2.44 5.76
C LYS A 113 9.74 3.50 6.48
N GLU A 114 10.44 4.36 5.74
CA GLU A 114 11.19 5.47 6.34
C GLU A 114 10.27 6.51 6.98
N LEU A 115 9.16 6.85 6.32
CA LEU A 115 8.17 7.79 6.82
C LEU A 115 7.52 7.28 8.10
N MET A 116 7.14 5.99 8.15
CA MET A 116 6.61 5.36 9.36
C MET A 116 7.59 5.45 10.53
N ARG A 117 8.91 5.35 10.31
CA ARG A 117 9.90 5.52 11.40
C ARG A 117 9.91 6.90 12.03
N LEU A 118 9.40 7.93 11.34
CA LEU A 118 9.22 9.27 11.93
C LEU A 118 7.97 9.33 12.81
N TYR A 119 6.90 8.61 12.45
CA TYR A 119 5.62 8.64 13.15
C TYR A 119 5.52 7.66 14.32
N PHE A 120 6.23 6.53 14.27
CA PHE A 120 6.27 5.55 15.35
C PHE A 120 7.38 5.87 16.35
N ASP A 121 7.02 6.13 17.60
CA ASP A 121 7.95 6.13 18.72
C ASP A 121 7.80 4.84 19.52
N PHE A 122 8.62 3.83 19.21
CA PHE A 122 8.58 2.53 19.88
C PHE A 122 8.99 2.56 21.36
N ARG A 123 9.49 3.68 21.87
CA ARG A 123 9.85 3.86 23.29
C ARG A 123 8.76 4.59 24.07
N ALA A 124 7.83 5.25 23.38
CA ALA A 124 6.76 5.98 24.04
C ALA A 124 5.78 5.02 24.71
N ALA A 125 5.39 5.33 25.96
CA ALA A 125 4.32 4.62 26.63
C ALA A 125 2.98 4.76 25.89
N LYS A 126 2.81 5.87 25.16
CA LYS A 126 1.65 6.21 24.35
C LYS A 126 2.11 6.94 23.09
N GLN A 127 1.61 6.52 21.93
CA GLN A 127 2.04 7.05 20.65
C GLN A 127 1.56 8.50 20.48
N PRO A 128 2.47 9.47 20.24
CA PRO A 128 2.10 10.87 20.05
C PRO A 128 1.34 11.09 18.73
N TYR A 129 1.53 10.21 17.74
CA TYR A 129 0.90 10.25 16.42
C TYR A 129 0.20 8.92 16.10
N GLY A 130 -0.51 8.35 17.09
CA GLY A 130 -1.11 7.01 16.97
C GLY A 130 -1.99 6.84 15.73
N ALA A 131 -2.93 7.76 15.51
CA ALA A 131 -3.83 7.75 14.35
C ALA A 131 -3.08 7.83 13.01
N GLU A 132 -2.06 8.69 12.92
CA GLU A 132 -1.26 8.87 11.71
C GLU A 132 -0.35 7.67 11.43
N ALA A 133 0.28 7.13 12.47
CA ALA A 133 1.15 5.96 12.38
C ALA A 133 0.36 4.72 11.88
N LEU A 134 -0.82 4.47 12.45
CA LEU A 134 -1.70 3.39 12.00
C LEU A 134 -2.26 3.63 10.60
N GLY A 135 -2.59 4.88 10.26
CA GLY A 135 -3.03 5.23 8.91
C GLY A 135 -1.95 5.00 7.85
N LEU A 136 -0.69 5.35 8.13
CA LEU A 136 0.45 5.03 7.28
C LEU A 136 0.69 3.53 7.15
N MET A 137 0.50 2.77 8.23
CA MET A 137 0.58 1.31 8.17
C MET A 137 -0.50 0.72 7.25
N SER A 138 -1.76 1.17 7.37
CA SER A 138 -2.83 0.76 6.46
C SER A 138 -2.53 1.11 4.99
N TYR A 139 -2.01 2.31 4.74
CA TYR A 139 -1.60 2.73 3.41
C TYR A 139 -0.45 1.88 2.85
N SER A 140 0.55 1.54 3.69
CA SER A 140 1.66 0.64 3.32
C SER A 140 1.21 -0.79 2.99
N LEU A 141 0.14 -1.28 3.63
CA LEU A 141 -0.43 -2.59 3.28
C LEU A 141 -1.11 -2.57 1.91
N ARG A 142 -1.78 -1.47 1.57
CA ARG A 142 -2.38 -1.30 0.24
C ARG A 142 -1.34 -1.20 -0.86
N GLU A 143 -0.26 -0.46 -0.61
CA GLU A 143 0.92 -0.41 -1.48
C GLU A 143 1.52 -1.80 -1.70
N GLN A 144 1.65 -2.60 -0.64
CA GLN A 144 2.14 -3.98 -0.73
C GLN A 144 1.23 -4.88 -1.58
N ALA A 145 -0.10 -4.67 -1.54
CA ALA A 145 -1.04 -5.41 -2.38
C ALA A 145 -0.86 -5.07 -3.87
N ILE A 146 -0.66 -3.79 -4.18
CA ILE A 146 -0.34 -3.33 -5.54
C ILE A 146 0.95 -3.99 -6.03
N LEU A 147 2.02 -3.95 -5.23
CA LEU A 147 3.29 -4.57 -5.59
C LEU A 147 3.14 -6.08 -5.85
N PHE A 148 2.32 -6.78 -5.07
CA PHE A 148 2.03 -8.20 -5.32
C PHE A 148 1.32 -8.44 -6.66
N ASN A 149 0.31 -7.65 -6.97
CA ASN A 149 -0.40 -7.76 -8.24
C ASN A 149 0.55 -7.53 -9.43
N LEU A 150 1.44 -6.55 -9.33
CA LEU A 150 2.48 -6.30 -10.34
C LEU A 150 3.49 -7.45 -10.44
N THR A 151 3.88 -8.06 -9.31
CA THR A 151 4.76 -9.25 -9.30
C THR A 151 4.08 -10.45 -9.98
N VAL A 152 2.78 -10.66 -9.76
CA VAL A 152 2.03 -11.73 -10.44
C VAL A 152 1.92 -11.43 -11.93
N GLU A 153 1.60 -10.19 -12.31
CA GLU A 153 1.57 -9.75 -13.71
C GLU A 153 2.91 -10.06 -14.39
N PHE A 154 4.02 -9.68 -13.75
CA PHE A 154 5.37 -9.94 -14.27
C PHE A 154 5.65 -11.44 -14.40
N TRP A 155 5.27 -12.24 -13.41
CA TRP A 155 5.47 -13.68 -13.46
C TRP A 155 4.76 -14.32 -14.66
N MET A 156 3.56 -13.84 -14.99
CA MET A 156 2.75 -14.34 -16.10
C MET A 156 3.31 -13.94 -17.48
N THR A 157 4.17 -12.94 -17.58
CA THR A 157 4.85 -12.58 -18.85
C THR A 157 6.10 -13.42 -19.11
N LEU A 158 6.63 -14.11 -18.10
CA LEU A 158 7.85 -14.92 -18.25
C LEU A 158 7.61 -16.20 -19.05
N ALA A 159 8.60 -16.58 -19.86
CA ALA A 159 8.65 -17.89 -20.48
C ALA A 159 8.66 -19.00 -19.40
N GLN A 160 8.09 -20.17 -19.72
CA GLN A 160 7.97 -21.27 -18.75
C GLN A 160 9.32 -21.77 -18.21
N SER A 161 10.40 -21.65 -18.99
CA SER A 161 11.77 -21.95 -18.54
C SER A 161 12.24 -20.96 -17.47
N GLU A 162 11.94 -19.67 -17.63
CA GLU A 162 12.27 -18.61 -16.67
C GLU A 162 11.42 -18.72 -15.40
N GLN A 163 10.16 -19.13 -15.50
CA GLN A 163 9.32 -19.42 -14.33
C GLN A 163 9.86 -20.58 -13.48
N ARG A 164 10.66 -21.47 -14.06
CA ARG A 164 11.32 -22.57 -13.35
C ARG A 164 12.74 -22.24 -12.92
N ASN A 165 13.24 -21.04 -13.25
CA ASN A 165 14.57 -20.62 -12.86
C ASN A 165 14.66 -20.54 -11.33
N PRO A 166 15.59 -21.27 -10.70
CA PRO A 166 15.67 -21.36 -9.24
C PRO A 166 15.97 -20.00 -8.59
N VAL A 167 16.72 -19.12 -9.25
CA VAL A 167 17.03 -17.79 -8.74
C VAL A 167 15.76 -16.92 -8.70
N ARG A 168 14.95 -16.96 -9.76
CA ARG A 168 13.68 -16.20 -9.80
C ARG A 168 12.66 -16.74 -8.80
N LEU A 169 12.56 -18.07 -8.68
CA LEU A 169 11.70 -18.70 -7.69
C LEU A 169 12.12 -18.31 -6.27
N LYS A 170 13.43 -18.30 -5.98
CA LYS A 170 13.96 -17.85 -4.69
C LYS A 170 13.61 -16.39 -4.42
N GLY A 171 13.85 -15.49 -5.38
CA GLY A 171 13.50 -14.08 -5.24
C GLY A 171 11.99 -13.85 -5.01
N MET A 172 11.13 -14.61 -5.68
CA MET A 172 9.68 -14.57 -5.44
C MET A 172 9.31 -15.08 -4.04
N GLN A 173 9.95 -16.14 -3.56
CA GLN A 173 9.74 -16.66 -2.21
C GLN A 173 10.18 -15.65 -1.14
N GLU A 174 11.34 -15.00 -1.32
CA GLU A 174 11.84 -13.96 -0.43
C GLU A 174 10.90 -12.75 -0.39
N ALA A 175 10.38 -12.31 -1.54
CA ALA A 175 9.39 -11.23 -1.62
C ALA A 175 8.08 -11.59 -0.89
N LYS A 176 7.56 -12.81 -1.09
CA LYS A 176 6.39 -13.30 -0.38
C LYS A 176 6.60 -13.39 1.13
N ALA A 177 7.79 -13.80 1.57
CA ALA A 177 8.14 -13.87 2.99
C ALA A 177 8.21 -12.47 3.62
N ALA A 178 8.84 -11.50 2.97
CA ALA A 178 8.91 -10.12 3.46
C ALA A 178 7.51 -9.49 3.62
N ALA A 179 6.64 -9.70 2.64
CA ALA A 179 5.28 -9.21 2.70
C ALA A 179 4.42 -9.95 3.74
N ALA A 180 4.63 -11.27 3.90
CA ALA A 180 4.02 -12.05 4.98
C ALA A 180 4.39 -11.51 6.36
N MET A 181 5.65 -11.11 6.56
CA MET A 181 6.07 -10.43 7.79
C MET A 181 5.32 -9.11 7.98
N LEU A 182 5.24 -8.26 6.95
CA LEU A 182 4.52 -6.98 7.04
C LEU A 182 3.03 -7.19 7.39
N THR A 183 2.36 -8.12 6.71
CA THR A 183 0.93 -8.41 6.94
C THR A 183 0.71 -9.01 8.34
N SER A 184 1.63 -9.85 8.82
CA SER A 184 1.53 -10.42 10.16
C SER A 184 1.77 -9.35 11.23
N SER A 185 2.79 -8.50 11.06
CA SER A 185 3.10 -7.43 12.00
C SER A 185 2.03 -6.33 12.04
N ALA A 186 1.30 -6.13 10.95
CA ALA A 186 0.16 -5.22 10.96
C ALA A 186 -0.90 -5.60 12.02
N LEU A 187 -1.13 -6.89 12.22
CA LEU A 187 -2.05 -7.36 13.26
C LEU A 187 -1.51 -7.14 14.68
N ASP A 188 -0.19 -7.07 14.89
CA ASP A 188 0.42 -6.84 16.21
C ASP A 188 -0.02 -5.51 16.82
N TYR A 189 -0.27 -4.48 15.99
CA TYR A 189 -0.67 -3.17 16.49
C TYR A 189 -2.04 -3.19 17.19
N LEU A 190 -2.92 -4.14 16.87
CA LEU A 190 -4.20 -4.28 17.57
C LEU A 190 -4.02 -4.68 19.05
N ASP A 191 -2.95 -5.40 19.39
CA ASP A 191 -2.65 -5.76 20.78
C ASP A 191 -2.08 -4.60 21.61
N LEU A 192 -1.64 -3.51 20.97
CA LEU A 192 -0.98 -2.38 21.62
C LEU A 192 -1.96 -1.36 22.24
N THR A 193 -2.97 -1.86 22.95
CA THR A 193 -4.06 -1.09 23.57
C THR A 193 -3.63 -0.08 24.63
N ALA A 194 -2.44 -0.25 25.21
CA ALA A 194 -1.85 0.74 26.12
C ALA A 194 -1.19 1.91 25.37
N GLN A 195 -0.69 1.66 24.15
CA GLN A 195 0.06 2.64 23.38
C GLN A 195 -0.82 3.46 22.42
N PHE A 196 -1.92 2.88 21.92
CA PHE A 196 -2.83 3.51 20.97
C PHE A 196 -4.20 3.80 21.58
N GLU A 197 -4.82 4.88 21.14
CA GLU A 197 -6.19 5.19 21.53
C GLU A 197 -7.17 4.16 20.98
N ARG A 198 -8.25 3.91 21.73
CA ARG A 198 -9.32 2.99 21.31
C ARG A 198 -9.86 3.32 19.92
N GLN A 199 -10.17 4.59 19.68
CA GLN A 199 -10.77 5.03 18.41
C GLN A 199 -9.82 4.77 17.21
N ASP A 200 -8.52 4.89 17.42
CA ASP A 200 -7.50 4.68 16.40
C ASP A 200 -7.41 3.19 16.06
N LEU A 201 -7.43 2.32 17.09
CA LEU A 201 -7.44 0.86 16.91
C LEU A 201 -8.74 0.35 16.27
N VAL A 202 -9.88 0.95 16.61
CA VAL A 202 -11.17 0.63 15.96
C VAL A 202 -11.10 0.98 14.47
N LEU A 203 -10.67 2.19 14.13
CA LEU A 203 -10.54 2.59 12.73
C LEU A 203 -9.53 1.71 11.99
N TYR A 204 -8.38 1.45 12.60
CA TYR A 204 -7.34 0.60 12.02
C TYR A 204 -7.82 -0.82 11.75
N SER A 205 -8.57 -1.42 12.69
CA SER A 205 -9.17 -2.75 12.48
C SER A 205 -10.15 -2.81 11.30
N ALA A 206 -10.92 -1.74 11.07
CA ALA A 206 -11.81 -1.64 9.92
C ALA A 206 -11.03 -1.48 8.60
N GLU A 207 -9.93 -0.73 8.60
CA GLU A 207 -9.06 -0.63 7.43
C GLU A 207 -8.35 -1.95 7.12
N LEU A 208 -7.87 -2.66 8.14
CA LEU A 208 -7.31 -4.01 7.98
C LEU A 208 -8.31 -4.98 7.35
N ALA A 209 -9.57 -4.94 7.77
CA ALA A 209 -10.61 -5.80 7.20
C ALA A 209 -10.81 -5.58 5.70
N LYS A 210 -10.58 -4.35 5.20
CA LYS A 210 -10.63 -4.05 3.76
C LYS A 210 -9.40 -4.54 3.00
N GLN A 211 -8.20 -4.41 3.58
CA GLN A 211 -6.95 -4.71 2.87
C GLN A 211 -6.54 -6.19 2.94
N LEU A 212 -6.85 -6.88 4.05
CA LEU A 212 -6.38 -8.24 4.30
C LEU A 212 -6.84 -9.27 3.25
N PRO A 213 -8.08 -9.25 2.72
CA PRO A 213 -8.49 -10.21 1.71
C PRO A 213 -7.59 -10.22 0.46
N GLU A 214 -7.19 -9.03 -0.01
CA GLU A 214 -6.34 -8.88 -1.20
C GLU A 214 -4.91 -9.35 -0.94
N LEU A 215 -4.36 -9.08 0.25
CA LEU A 215 -3.03 -9.57 0.63
C LEU A 215 -3.02 -11.08 0.89
N PHE A 216 -4.08 -11.59 1.52
CA PHE A 216 -4.15 -12.94 2.04
C PHE A 216 -3.97 -14.00 0.96
N ILE A 217 -4.51 -13.80 -0.24
CA ILE A 217 -4.38 -14.76 -1.35
C ILE A 217 -2.92 -15.01 -1.75
N HIS A 218 -2.06 -14.00 -1.59
CA HIS A 218 -0.65 -14.02 -2.00
C HIS A 218 0.28 -14.65 -0.96
N LEU A 219 -0.18 -14.78 0.28
CA LEU A 219 0.61 -15.27 1.41
C LEU A 219 0.91 -16.79 1.32
N PRO A 220 2.06 -17.24 1.86
CA PRO A 220 2.35 -18.66 2.04
C PRO A 220 1.27 -19.37 2.88
N GLY A 221 1.04 -20.65 2.61
CA GLY A 221 -0.02 -21.42 3.27
C GLY A 221 0.09 -21.47 4.79
N GLU A 222 1.30 -21.57 5.32
CA GLU A 222 1.55 -21.53 6.78
C GLU A 222 1.17 -20.17 7.37
N THR A 223 1.62 -19.07 6.75
CA THR A 223 1.27 -17.70 7.16
C THR A 223 -0.24 -17.48 7.12
N ARG A 224 -0.95 -17.99 6.11
CA ARG A 224 -2.42 -17.91 6.05
C ARG A 224 -3.09 -18.58 7.25
N GLY A 225 -2.61 -19.77 7.63
CA GLY A 225 -3.11 -20.47 8.82
C GLY A 225 -2.87 -19.69 10.11
N GLN A 226 -1.67 -19.14 10.29
CA GLN A 226 -1.33 -18.29 11.44
C GLN A 226 -2.20 -17.04 11.49
N LEU A 227 -2.39 -16.36 10.34
CA LEU A 227 -3.20 -15.14 10.25
C LEU A 227 -4.67 -15.42 10.58
N LEU A 228 -5.24 -16.51 10.07
CA LEU A 228 -6.60 -16.93 10.42
C LEU A 228 -6.76 -17.16 11.94
N ALA A 229 -5.80 -17.84 12.57
CA ALA A 229 -5.82 -18.08 14.01
C ALA A 229 -5.74 -16.76 14.81
N ARG A 230 -4.94 -15.80 14.33
CA ARG A 230 -4.83 -14.47 14.96
C ARG A 230 -6.12 -13.65 14.81
N VAL A 231 -6.71 -13.61 13.62
CA VAL A 231 -7.99 -12.91 13.38
C VAL A 231 -9.10 -13.51 14.26
N GLN A 232 -9.17 -14.85 14.37
CA GLN A 232 -10.08 -15.52 15.30
C GLN A 232 -9.81 -15.10 16.76
N ALA A 233 -8.56 -15.11 17.20
CA ALA A 233 -8.21 -14.72 18.56
C ALA A 233 -8.64 -13.27 18.87
N PHE A 234 -8.47 -12.34 17.93
CA PHE A 234 -8.96 -10.98 18.08
C PHE A 234 -10.49 -10.91 18.11
N ALA A 235 -11.19 -11.65 17.24
CA ALA A 235 -12.64 -11.70 17.20
C ALA A 235 -13.26 -12.20 18.53
N ASP A 236 -12.54 -13.06 19.25
CA ASP A 236 -12.99 -13.64 20.51
C ASP A 236 -12.59 -12.80 21.72
N LYS A 237 -11.34 -12.31 21.77
CA LYS A 237 -10.69 -11.86 23.01
C LYS A 237 -10.27 -10.40 23.02
N HIS A 238 -10.26 -9.70 21.89
CA HIS A 238 -9.81 -8.31 21.87
C HIS A 238 -10.65 -7.46 22.83
N PRO A 239 -10.07 -6.56 23.65
CA PRO A 239 -10.81 -5.85 24.69
C PRO A 239 -11.93 -4.96 24.14
N TYR A 240 -11.72 -4.36 22.95
CA TYR A 240 -12.69 -3.47 22.32
C TYR A 240 -13.71 -4.23 21.47
N PRO A 241 -15.03 -4.09 21.74
CA PRO A 241 -16.09 -4.79 21.02
C PRO A 241 -16.10 -4.53 19.51
N GLU A 242 -15.82 -3.30 19.09
CA GLU A 242 -15.85 -2.94 17.66
C GLU A 242 -14.72 -3.61 16.88
N VAL A 243 -13.53 -3.75 17.49
CA VAL A 243 -12.44 -4.52 16.88
C VAL A 243 -12.82 -6.00 16.79
N ARG A 244 -13.47 -6.55 17.83
CA ARG A 244 -13.97 -7.94 17.78
C ARG A 244 -14.94 -8.14 16.63
N GLU A 245 -15.85 -7.18 16.42
CA GLU A 245 -16.83 -7.24 15.34
C GLU A 245 -16.15 -7.21 13.97
N ASN A 246 -15.26 -6.24 13.73
CA ASN A 246 -14.52 -6.14 12.47
C ASN A 246 -13.74 -7.43 12.16
N MET A 247 -13.13 -8.06 13.17
CA MET A 247 -12.41 -9.32 12.99
C MET A 247 -13.35 -10.52 12.79
N ARG A 248 -14.52 -10.53 13.42
CA ARG A 248 -15.55 -11.56 13.24
C ARG A 248 -16.15 -11.52 11.84
N GLU A 249 -16.34 -10.33 11.28
CA GLU A 249 -16.79 -10.15 9.89
C GLU A 249 -15.71 -10.51 8.88
N LEU A 250 -14.45 -10.19 9.16
CA LEU A 250 -13.31 -10.51 8.29
C LEU A 250 -13.04 -12.01 8.19
N LEU A 251 -13.11 -12.73 9.31
CA LEU A 251 -12.74 -14.13 9.39
C LEU A 251 -13.39 -15.04 8.32
N PRO A 252 -14.72 -15.05 8.13
CA PRO A 252 -15.35 -15.91 7.12
C PRO A 252 -14.90 -15.58 5.69
N VAL A 253 -14.57 -14.31 5.41
CA VAL A 253 -14.02 -13.91 4.10
C VAL A 253 -12.67 -14.58 3.86
N LEU A 254 -11.77 -14.52 4.83
CA LEU A 254 -10.44 -15.14 4.72
C LEU A 254 -10.52 -16.67 4.66
N GLN A 255 -11.43 -17.28 5.42
CA GLN A 255 -11.69 -18.72 5.36
C GLN A 255 -12.21 -19.15 3.98
N GLY A 256 -13.11 -18.37 3.38
CA GLY A 256 -13.59 -18.58 2.02
C GLY A 256 -12.45 -18.57 1.00
N ILE A 257 -11.58 -17.56 1.06
CA ILE A 257 -10.39 -17.45 0.19
C ILE A 257 -9.46 -18.65 0.41
N GLN A 258 -9.20 -19.05 1.66
CA GLN A 258 -8.35 -20.22 1.96
C GLN A 258 -8.91 -21.50 1.34
N ALA A 259 -10.23 -21.72 1.45
CA ALA A 259 -10.90 -22.88 0.88
C ALA A 259 -10.86 -22.87 -0.65
N ASP A 260 -10.99 -21.70 -1.28
CA ASP A 260 -10.86 -21.54 -2.73
C ASP A 260 -9.43 -21.86 -3.20
N VAL A 261 -8.41 -21.31 -2.52
CA VAL A 261 -7.01 -21.58 -2.88
C VAL A 261 -6.68 -23.07 -2.71
N GLN A 262 -7.11 -23.71 -1.62
CA GLN A 262 -6.91 -25.14 -1.42
C GLN A 262 -7.59 -25.97 -2.52
N ARG A 263 -8.82 -25.62 -2.91
CA ARG A 263 -9.52 -26.27 -4.03
C ARG A 263 -8.77 -26.09 -5.35
N GLN A 264 -8.16 -24.94 -5.60
CA GLN A 264 -7.36 -24.72 -6.81
C GLN A 264 -6.05 -25.50 -6.80
N LEU A 265 -5.35 -25.56 -5.67
CA LEU A 265 -4.11 -26.33 -5.52
C LEU A 265 -4.33 -27.86 -5.59
N ALA A 266 -5.50 -28.34 -5.18
CA ALA A 266 -5.88 -29.75 -5.27
C ALA A 266 -6.32 -30.19 -6.68
N LYS A 267 -6.59 -29.25 -7.60
CA LYS A 267 -6.92 -29.61 -8.99
C LYS A 267 -5.66 -30.18 -9.67
N PRO A 268 -5.76 -31.32 -10.39
CA PRO A 268 -4.64 -31.85 -11.12
C PRO A 268 -4.12 -30.81 -12.12
N ALA A 269 -2.80 -30.63 -12.16
CA ALA A 269 -2.16 -29.68 -13.07
C ALA A 269 -2.60 -29.99 -14.51
N LYS A 270 -3.13 -28.99 -15.22
CA LYS A 270 -3.47 -29.12 -16.65
C LYS A 270 -2.24 -29.63 -17.40
N GLY A 271 -2.30 -30.86 -17.90
CA GLY A 271 -1.22 -31.51 -18.66
C GLY A 271 -0.40 -32.55 -17.90
N ALA A 272 -0.71 -32.89 -16.65
CA ALA A 272 -0.13 -34.08 -16.02
C ALA A 272 -0.70 -35.33 -16.70
N PRO A 273 0.13 -36.20 -17.33
CA PRO A 273 -0.36 -37.47 -17.84
C PRO A 273 -0.97 -38.25 -16.68
N ALA A 274 -2.15 -38.82 -16.89
CA ALA A 274 -2.74 -39.76 -15.94
C ALA A 274 -1.65 -40.76 -15.53
N PRO A 275 -1.44 -41.04 -14.24
CA PRO A 275 -0.48 -42.06 -13.84
C PRO A 275 -0.85 -43.34 -14.58
N LYS A 276 0.05 -43.82 -15.46
CA LYS A 276 -0.13 -45.13 -16.09
C LYS A 276 -0.29 -46.11 -14.94
N ALA A 277 -1.47 -46.72 -14.84
CA ALA A 277 -1.68 -47.84 -13.94
C ALA A 277 -0.55 -48.83 -14.22
N LEU A 278 0.25 -49.15 -13.21
CA LEU A 278 1.29 -50.15 -13.33
C LEU A 278 0.59 -51.45 -13.72
N ASP A 279 0.81 -51.92 -14.95
CA ASP A 279 0.35 -53.22 -15.38
C ASP A 279 1.22 -54.26 -14.66
N LEU A 280 0.64 -54.87 -13.62
CA LEU A 280 1.25 -55.95 -12.84
C LEU A 280 0.99 -57.33 -13.46
N SER A 281 0.54 -57.40 -14.72
CA SER A 281 0.36 -58.67 -15.40
C SER A 281 1.71 -59.38 -15.58
N PRO A 282 1.81 -60.67 -15.24
CA PRO A 282 3.02 -61.44 -15.49
C PRO A 282 3.29 -61.55 -17.00
N PRO A 283 4.57 -61.70 -17.42
CA PRO A 283 4.93 -61.87 -18.82
C PRO A 283 4.16 -63.05 -19.42
N LYS A 284 3.58 -62.86 -20.61
CA LYS A 284 2.99 -63.97 -21.37
C LYS A 284 4.12 -64.87 -21.88
N GLU A 285 4.03 -66.14 -21.53
CA GLU A 285 4.85 -67.23 -22.09
C GLU A 285 4.54 -67.46 -23.57
#